data_AF-A0A974Y0T1-F1
#
_entry.id   AF-A0A974Y0T1-F1
#
_cell.length_a   1.000
_cell.length_b   1.000
_cell.length_c   1.000
_cell.angle_alpha   90.00
_cell.angle_beta   90.00
_cell.angle_gamma   90.00
#
_symmetry.space_group_name_H-M   'P 1'
#
loop_
_entity.id
_entity.type
_entity.pdbx_description
1 polymer ?
#
loop_
_entity_poly.entity_id
_entity_poly.type
_entity_poly.pdbx_seq_one_letter_code
_entity_poly.pdbx_strand_id
1 'polypeptide(L)'
;MRNYDLEFLKKFSLVIGFLMLVTLGLILGAYYVHQKLPHEVHPAAAAQTQARIAPIGAVYAGATGAAQQAEAVKAAALAATAQVAYGGTTDGSVIFNNLCTGCHTSGAGGAPTLTAAGMGARKAAGVETLYKHAIEGFTGSAGVMPAKGGNPALTDEQVKATVDWMLANIK
;
A
#
# COMPACT_ATOMS: atom_id res chain seq x y z
N MET A 1 23.75 -56.04 11.79
CA MET A 1 23.55 -54.67 12.31
C MET A 1 23.17 -54.77 13.77
N ARG A 2 23.79 -53.98 14.65
CA ARG A 2 23.40 -53.94 16.08
C ARG A 2 22.08 -53.19 16.21
N ASN A 3 21.28 -53.51 17.23
CA ASN A 3 19.97 -52.89 17.45
C ASN A 3 20.03 -51.35 17.50
N TYR A 4 21.15 -50.79 17.97
CA TYR A 4 21.41 -49.35 17.99
C TYR A 4 21.50 -48.70 16.60
N ASP A 5 22.06 -49.38 15.59
CA ASP A 5 22.12 -48.85 14.21
C ASP A 5 20.73 -48.76 13.57
N LEU A 6 19.89 -49.75 13.86
CA LEU A 6 18.51 -49.79 13.34
C LEU A 6 17.65 -48.70 13.98
N GLU A 7 17.82 -48.44 15.28
CA GLU A 7 17.14 -47.33 15.95
C GLU A 7 17.62 -45.97 15.41
N PHE A 8 18.93 -45.80 15.23
CA PHE A 8 19.49 -44.58 14.63
C PHE A 8 18.94 -44.33 13.24
N LEU A 9 18.99 -45.33 12.34
CA LEU A 9 18.46 -45.20 10.97
C LEU A 9 16.97 -44.91 10.96
N LYS A 10 16.19 -45.51 11.86
CA LYS A 10 14.75 -45.26 11.97
C LYS A 10 14.46 -43.82 12.39
N LYS A 11 15.16 -43.30 13.40
CA LYS A 11 14.99 -41.90 13.85
C LYS A 11 15.47 -40.92 12.79
N PHE A 12 16.63 -41.18 12.19
CA PHE A 12 17.21 -40.34 11.14
C PHE A 12 16.30 -40.29 9.89
N SER A 13 15.77 -41.43 9.44
CA SER A 13 14.87 -41.48 8.30
C SER A 13 13.52 -40.80 8.58
N LEU A 14 13.03 -40.83 9.83
CA LEU A 14 11.81 -40.13 10.25
C LEU A 14 12.03 -38.61 10.22
N VAL A 15 13.17 -38.13 10.71
CA VAL A 15 13.55 -36.71 10.65
C VAL A 15 13.65 -36.24 9.20
N ILE A 16 14.33 -37.00 8.32
CA ILE A 16 14.42 -36.65 6.89
C ILE A 16 13.03 -36.60 6.25
N GLY A 17 12.18 -37.60 6.50
CA GLY A 17 10.83 -37.63 5.96
C GLY A 17 9.99 -36.44 6.41
N PHE A 18 10.09 -36.07 7.69
CA PHE A 18 9.43 -34.88 8.23
C PHE A 18 9.93 -33.59 7.55
N LEU A 19 11.24 -33.42 7.38
CA LEU A 19 11.81 -32.24 6.73
C LEU A 19 11.40 -32.15 5.24
N MET A 20 11.33 -33.28 4.54
CA MET A 20 10.84 -33.31 3.15
C MET A 20 9.37 -32.88 3.05
N LEU A 21 8.51 -33.35 3.97
CA LEU A 21 7.10 -32.94 4.00
C LEU A 21 6.95 -31.44 4.30
N VAL A 22 7.70 -30.91 5.25
CA VAL A 22 7.72 -29.47 5.54
C VAL A 22 8.15 -28.68 4.32
N THR A 23 9.21 -29.13 3.63
CA THR A 23 9.73 -28.46 2.43
C THR A 23 8.71 -28.45 1.30
N LEU A 24 8.03 -29.58 1.04
CA LEU A 24 6.96 -29.64 0.04
C LEU A 24 5.78 -28.74 0.42
N GLY A 25 5.42 -28.69 1.71
CA GLY A 25 4.39 -27.78 2.23
C GLY A 25 4.73 -26.31 1.98
N LEU A 26 5.97 -25.90 2.23
CA LEU A 26 6.44 -24.53 1.96
C LEU A 26 6.43 -24.21 0.47
N ILE A 27 6.83 -25.14 -0.40
CA ILE A 27 6.80 -24.95 -1.86
C ILE A 27 5.36 -24.77 -2.35
N LEU A 28 4.44 -25.64 -1.92
CA LEU A 28 3.03 -25.54 -2.29
C LEU A 28 2.38 -24.26 -1.76
N GLY A 29 2.71 -23.86 -0.52
CA GLY A 29 2.27 -22.60 0.05
C GLY A 29 2.77 -21.39 -0.73
N ALA A 30 4.06 -21.36 -1.07
CA ALA A 30 4.65 -20.30 -1.89
C ALA A 30 3.99 -20.23 -3.27
N TYR A 31 3.75 -21.38 -3.90
CA TYR A 31 3.07 -21.44 -5.20
C TYR A 31 1.64 -20.90 -5.13
N TYR A 32 0.88 -21.27 -4.10
CA TYR A 32 -0.48 -20.76 -3.89
C TYR A 32 -0.50 -19.25 -3.70
N VAL A 33 0.39 -18.71 -2.87
CA VAL A 33 0.52 -17.26 -2.63
C VAL A 33 0.91 -16.54 -3.93
N HIS A 34 1.88 -17.08 -4.67
CA HIS A 34 2.34 -16.50 -5.94
C HIS A 34 1.24 -16.46 -7.02
N GLN A 35 0.30 -17.42 -7.03
CA GLN A 35 -0.83 -17.39 -7.96
C GLN A 35 -1.96 -16.42 -7.54
N LYS A 36 -2.11 -16.17 -6.23
CA LYS A 36 -3.20 -15.35 -5.69
C LYS A 36 -2.83 -13.88 -5.60
N LEU A 37 -1.56 -13.56 -5.38
CA LEU A 37 -1.09 -12.18 -5.34
C LEU A 37 -0.72 -11.72 -6.76
N PRO A 38 -1.26 -10.58 -7.23
CA PRO A 38 -0.81 -9.99 -8.48
C PRO A 38 0.67 -9.63 -8.37
N HIS A 39 1.44 -9.85 -9.43
CA HIS A 39 2.84 -9.44 -9.49
C HIS A 39 2.93 -7.92 -9.37
N GLU A 40 3.70 -7.43 -8.39
CA GLU A 40 4.00 -6.01 -8.24
C GLU A 40 4.79 -5.55 -9.48
N VAL A 41 4.09 -4.88 -10.40
CA VAL A 41 4.71 -4.27 -11.57
C VAL A 41 5.46 -3.05 -11.06
N HIS A 42 6.79 -3.02 -11.26
CA HIS A 42 7.59 -1.88 -10.85
C HIS A 42 6.99 -0.59 -11.43
N PRO A 43 6.73 0.46 -10.62
CA PRO A 43 5.99 1.64 -11.07
C PRO A 43 6.65 2.33 -12.27
N ALA A 44 7.99 2.25 -12.37
CA ALA A 44 8.72 2.73 -13.54
C ALA A 44 8.40 1.96 -14.84
N ALA A 45 8.13 0.65 -14.79
CA ALA A 45 7.78 -0.15 -15.98
C ALA A 45 6.35 0.17 -16.47
N ALA A 46 5.42 0.41 -15.54
CA ALA A 46 4.09 0.88 -15.85
C ALA A 46 4.12 2.30 -16.46
N ALA A 47 4.88 3.22 -15.88
CA ALA A 47 5.05 4.58 -16.39
C ALA A 47 5.70 4.61 -17.78
N GLN A 48 6.71 3.76 -18.02
CA GLN A 48 7.34 3.64 -19.35
C GLN A 48 6.38 3.11 -20.40
N THR A 49 5.53 2.14 -20.06
CA THR A 49 4.50 1.64 -20.98
C THR A 49 3.49 2.72 -21.32
N GLN A 50 3.03 3.47 -20.32
CA GLN A 50 2.10 4.60 -20.50
C GLN A 50 2.70 5.72 -21.37
N ALA A 51 3.97 6.04 -21.19
CA ALA A 51 4.67 7.03 -22.01
C ALA A 51 4.79 6.59 -23.48
N ARG A 52 4.92 5.28 -23.75
CA ARG A 52 5.01 4.73 -25.12
C ARG A 52 3.67 4.70 -25.86
N ILE A 53 2.56 4.57 -25.14
CA ILE A 53 1.20 4.57 -25.74
C ILE A 53 0.57 5.96 -25.79
N ALA A 54 1.24 6.99 -25.27
CA ALA A 54 0.74 8.36 -25.33
C ALA A 54 0.63 8.84 -26.79
N PRO A 55 -0.50 9.44 -27.18
CA PRO A 55 -0.68 9.94 -28.54
C PRO A 55 0.30 11.08 -28.84
N ILE A 56 1.05 10.96 -29.93
CA ILE A 56 2.02 11.97 -30.40
C ILE A 56 1.37 13.19 -31.08
N GLY A 57 0.05 13.16 -31.24
CA GLY A 57 -0.74 14.20 -31.87
C GLY A 57 -2.20 13.78 -31.91
N ALA A 58 -3.09 14.75 -32.04
CA ALA A 58 -4.52 14.49 -32.15
C ALA A 58 -4.99 14.75 -33.58
N VAL A 59 -5.67 13.75 -34.17
CA VAL A 59 -6.29 13.86 -35.49
C VAL A 59 -7.78 14.02 -35.29
N TYR A 60 -8.32 15.15 -35.73
CA TYR A 60 -9.74 15.48 -35.60
C TYR A 60 -10.42 15.55 -36.96
N ALA A 61 -11.60 14.96 -37.08
CA ALA A 61 -12.50 15.23 -38.20
C ALA A 61 -13.23 16.58 -37.96
N GLY A 62 -12.52 17.69 -38.22
CA GLY A 62 -13.06 19.05 -38.08
C GLY A 62 -13.37 19.47 -36.63
N ALA A 63 -14.13 20.57 -36.49
CA ALA A 63 -14.43 21.18 -35.19
C ALA A 63 -15.29 20.28 -34.28
N THR A 64 -16.17 19.46 -34.86
CA THR A 64 -17.00 18.48 -34.15
C THR A 64 -16.14 17.35 -33.56
N GLY A 65 -15.13 16.88 -34.30
CA GLY A 65 -14.17 15.88 -33.78
C GLY A 65 -13.30 16.43 -32.65
N ALA A 66 -12.92 17.70 -32.70
CA ALA A 66 -12.16 18.35 -31.63
C ALA A 66 -12.98 18.47 -30.33
N ALA A 67 -14.26 18.83 -30.43
CA ALA A 67 -15.16 18.91 -29.27
C ALA A 67 -15.43 17.53 -28.64
N GLN A 68 -15.66 16.50 -29.47
CA GLN A 68 -15.86 15.13 -28.97
C GLN A 68 -14.61 14.56 -28.28
N GLN A 69 -13.41 14.88 -28.78
CA GLN A 69 -12.19 14.47 -28.10
C GLN A 69 -11.99 15.20 -26.77
N ALA A 70 -12.32 16.50 -26.70
CA ALA A 70 -12.24 17.25 -25.46
C ALA A 70 -13.15 16.64 -24.37
N GLU A 71 -14.38 16.27 -24.75
CA GLU A 71 -15.31 15.57 -23.85
C GLU A 71 -14.81 14.16 -23.47
N ALA A 72 -14.19 13.43 -24.41
CA ALA A 72 -13.61 12.11 -24.14
C ALA A 72 -12.38 12.18 -23.22
N VAL A 73 -11.52 13.19 -23.36
CA VAL A 73 -10.40 13.44 -22.44
C VAL A 73 -10.90 13.79 -21.05
N LYS A 74 -11.97 14.59 -20.96
CA LYS A 74 -12.62 14.93 -19.70
C LYS A 74 -13.25 13.70 -19.03
N ALA A 75 -13.89 12.82 -19.81
CA ALA A 75 -14.42 11.55 -19.34
C ALA A 75 -13.32 10.56 -18.92
N ALA A 76 -12.20 10.51 -19.64
CA ALA A 76 -11.04 9.70 -19.27
C ALA A 76 -10.35 10.20 -17.99
N ALA A 77 -10.29 11.52 -17.79
CA ALA A 77 -9.81 12.11 -16.53
C ALA A 77 -10.72 11.75 -15.35
N LEU A 78 -12.05 11.76 -15.55
CA LEU A 78 -13.02 11.29 -14.55
C LEU A 78 -12.96 9.78 -14.31
N ALA A 79 -12.59 8.99 -15.32
CA ALA A 79 -12.35 7.55 -15.15
C ALA A 79 -11.01 7.26 -14.44
N ALA A 80 -10.01 8.12 -14.61
CA ALA A 80 -8.74 8.03 -13.88
C ALA A 80 -8.92 8.39 -12.39
N THR A 81 -9.82 9.32 -12.04
CA THR A 81 -10.18 9.57 -10.64
C THR A 81 -10.99 8.42 -10.01
N ALA A 82 -11.64 7.58 -10.81
CA ALA A 82 -12.31 6.37 -10.31
C ALA A 82 -11.33 5.28 -9.81
N GLN A 83 -10.03 5.41 -10.11
CA GLN A 83 -8.96 4.57 -9.54
C GLN A 83 -8.37 5.15 -8.24
N VAL A 84 -8.82 6.34 -7.83
CA VAL A 84 -8.35 7.02 -6.63
C VAL A 84 -9.29 6.72 -5.47
N ALA A 85 -8.73 6.37 -4.31
CA ALA A 85 -9.51 6.02 -3.13
C ALA A 85 -10.49 7.15 -2.75
N TYR A 86 -11.67 6.77 -2.25
CA TYR A 86 -12.69 7.70 -1.74
C TYR A 86 -13.17 8.75 -2.77
N GLY A 87 -13.17 8.40 -4.05
CA GLY A 87 -13.61 9.30 -5.13
C GLY A 87 -12.70 10.52 -5.31
N GLY A 88 -11.44 10.44 -4.85
CA GLY A 88 -10.49 11.54 -4.92
C GLY A 88 -10.75 12.68 -3.93
N THR A 89 -11.63 12.51 -2.94
CA THR A 89 -11.85 13.54 -1.92
C THR A 89 -10.54 13.84 -1.17
N THR A 90 -10.27 15.14 -0.95
CA THR A 90 -9.17 15.63 -0.10
C THR A 90 -9.66 15.99 1.30
N ASP A 91 -10.89 15.61 1.67
CA ASP A 91 -11.36 15.72 3.04
C ASP A 91 -10.64 14.69 3.93
N GLY A 92 -9.65 15.18 4.68
CA GLY A 92 -8.86 14.37 5.60
C GLY A 92 -9.68 13.68 6.67
N SER A 93 -10.86 14.19 7.05
CA SER A 93 -11.73 13.55 8.02
C SER A 93 -12.37 12.28 7.45
N VAL A 94 -12.77 12.32 6.17
CA VAL A 94 -13.36 11.17 5.48
C VAL A 94 -12.33 10.06 5.36
N ILE A 95 -11.12 10.39 4.91
CA ILE A 95 -10.05 9.41 4.76
C ILE A 95 -9.63 8.85 6.12
N PHE A 96 -9.46 9.72 7.13
CA PHE A 96 -9.12 9.29 8.48
C PHE A 96 -10.14 8.30 9.04
N ASN A 97 -11.43 8.63 8.94
CA ASN A 97 -12.51 7.82 9.47
C ASN A 97 -12.62 6.45 8.79
N ASN A 98 -12.34 6.37 7.49
CA ASN A 98 -12.46 5.14 6.71
C ASN A 98 -11.21 4.25 6.72
N LEU A 99 -10.01 4.80 6.99
CA LEU A 99 -8.74 4.06 6.91
C LEU A 99 -7.90 4.14 8.19
N CYS A 100 -7.70 5.35 8.71
CA CYS A 100 -6.65 5.63 9.68
C CYS A 100 -7.07 5.35 11.13
N THR A 101 -8.37 5.38 11.42
CA THR A 101 -8.94 5.15 12.77
C THR A 101 -8.54 3.81 13.38
N GLY A 102 -8.34 2.78 12.55
CA GLY A 102 -7.97 1.43 13.01
C GLY A 102 -6.72 1.41 13.90
N CYS A 103 -5.76 2.30 13.63
CA CYS A 103 -4.54 2.42 14.42
C CYS A 103 -4.47 3.73 15.21
N HIS A 104 -4.84 4.87 14.60
CA HIS A 104 -4.61 6.19 15.20
C HIS A 104 -5.67 6.61 16.23
N THR A 105 -6.76 5.87 16.39
CA THR A 105 -7.71 6.11 17.50
C THR A 105 -7.28 5.38 18.76
N SER A 106 -6.93 4.10 18.65
CA SER A 106 -6.60 3.22 19.78
C SER A 106 -5.11 3.21 20.14
N GLY A 107 -4.24 3.64 19.22
CA GLY A 107 -2.80 3.48 19.33
C GLY A 107 -2.32 2.06 19.00
N ALA A 108 -3.13 1.27 18.28
CA ALA A 108 -2.77 -0.09 17.88
C ALA A 108 -1.43 -0.11 17.14
N GLY A 109 -0.61 -1.12 17.44
CA GLY A 109 0.74 -1.23 16.87
C GLY A 109 1.68 -0.08 17.23
N GLY A 110 1.38 0.68 18.29
CA GLY A 110 2.17 1.85 18.72
C GLY A 110 1.95 3.10 17.87
N ALA A 111 0.85 3.16 17.13
CA ALA A 111 0.49 4.32 16.34
C ALA A 111 0.25 5.55 17.24
N PRO A 112 0.69 6.75 16.80
CA PRO A 112 0.43 7.98 17.55
C PRO A 112 -1.06 8.30 17.53
N THR A 113 -1.67 8.40 18.71
CA THR A 113 -3.07 8.81 18.85
C THR A 113 -3.26 10.31 18.67
N LEU A 114 -4.48 10.76 18.41
CA LEU A 114 -4.86 12.18 18.32
C LEU A 114 -4.87 12.89 19.68
N THR A 115 -3.80 12.74 20.45
CA THR A 115 -3.58 13.37 21.75
C THR A 115 -2.30 14.19 21.71
N ALA A 116 -2.18 15.17 22.61
CA ALA A 116 -0.95 15.94 22.76
C ALA A 116 0.30 15.06 22.94
N ALA A 117 0.18 13.94 23.68
CA ALA A 117 1.28 13.00 23.89
C ALA A 117 1.56 12.09 22.68
N GLY A 118 0.56 11.81 21.85
CA GLY A 118 0.69 11.03 20.63
C GLY A 118 1.16 11.88 19.45
N MET A 119 0.21 12.32 18.63
CA MET A 119 0.47 13.10 17.42
C MET A 119 1.06 14.49 17.73
N GLY A 120 0.70 15.09 18.88
CA GLY A 120 1.27 16.37 19.32
C GLY A 120 2.78 16.32 19.53
N ALA A 121 3.30 15.25 20.15
CA ALA A 121 4.74 15.06 20.34
C ALA A 121 5.50 14.92 19.02
N ARG A 122 4.82 14.46 17.95
CA ARG A 122 5.42 14.30 16.61
C ARG A 122 5.45 15.59 15.80
N LYS A 123 4.69 16.62 16.21
CA LYS A 123 4.67 17.93 15.54
C LYS A 123 6.06 18.59 15.47
N ALA A 124 6.92 18.30 16.45
CA ALA A 124 8.29 18.81 16.50
C ALA A 124 9.19 18.32 15.34
N ALA A 125 8.85 17.18 14.71
CA ALA A 125 9.58 16.68 13.54
C ALA A 125 9.34 17.52 12.27
N GLY A 126 8.32 18.39 12.27
CA GLY A 126 7.92 19.18 11.11
C GLY A 126 6.94 18.45 10.19
N VAL A 127 6.04 19.22 9.56
CA VAL A 127 4.95 18.68 8.73
C VAL A 127 5.45 17.92 7.50
N GLU A 128 6.52 18.39 6.85
CA GLU A 128 7.11 17.74 5.68
C GLU A 128 7.63 16.33 6.02
N THR A 129 8.24 16.15 7.18
CA THR A 129 8.70 14.85 7.64
C THR A 129 7.52 13.91 7.94
N LEU A 130 6.43 14.44 8.51
CA LEU A 130 5.22 13.66 8.75
C LEU A 130 4.55 13.23 7.44
N TYR A 131 4.50 14.11 6.44
CA TYR A 131 4.00 13.75 5.10
C TYR A 131 4.84 12.65 4.48
N LYS A 132 6.18 12.80 4.51
CA LYS A 132 7.09 11.78 3.97
C LYS A 132 6.86 10.42 4.63
N HIS A 133 6.83 10.38 5.96
CA HIS A 133 6.56 9.15 6.71
C HIS A 133 5.18 8.55 6.42
N ALA A 134 4.16 9.37 6.20
CA ALA A 134 2.82 8.88 5.88
C ALA A 134 2.71 8.36 4.44
N ILE A 135 3.42 8.98 3.49
CA ILE A 135 3.41 8.60 2.07
C ILE A 135 4.28 7.36 1.84
N GLU A 136 5.53 7.39 2.30
CA GLU A 136 6.53 6.33 2.05
C GLU A 136 6.42 5.18 3.06
N GLY A 137 5.75 5.41 4.19
CA GLY A 137 5.75 4.51 5.33
C GLY A 137 6.90 4.82 6.29
N PHE A 138 6.76 4.39 7.53
CA PHE A 138 7.73 4.66 8.58
C PHE A 138 7.81 3.52 9.57
N THR A 139 9.02 2.99 9.77
CA THR A 139 9.34 2.05 10.84
C THR A 139 10.08 2.80 11.92
N GLY A 140 9.43 2.96 13.08
CA GLY A 140 10.00 3.64 14.23
C GLY A 140 10.16 2.73 15.45
N SER A 141 10.66 3.30 16.54
CA SER A 141 10.80 2.61 17.83
C SER A 141 9.46 2.18 18.44
N ALA A 142 8.38 2.90 18.14
CA ALA A 142 7.05 2.60 18.67
C ALA A 142 6.28 1.58 17.83
N GLY A 143 6.58 1.46 16.54
CA GLY A 143 5.76 0.66 15.63
C GLY A 143 6.02 0.93 14.15
N VAL A 144 5.17 0.33 13.31
CA VAL A 144 5.24 0.44 11.85
C VAL A 144 4.00 1.15 11.34
N MET A 145 4.21 2.24 10.59
CA MET A 145 3.20 2.91 9.78
C MET A 145 3.38 2.47 8.32
N PRO A 146 2.43 1.73 7.72
CA PRO A 146 2.51 1.35 6.31
C PRO A 146 2.49 2.56 5.38
N ALA A 147 3.11 2.44 4.21
CA ALA A 147 3.03 3.43 3.15
C ALA A 147 1.57 3.75 2.80
N LYS A 148 1.24 5.05 2.72
CA LYS A 148 -0.11 5.55 2.45
C LYS A 148 -1.19 4.97 3.39
N GLY A 149 -0.84 4.69 4.65
CA GLY A 149 -1.75 4.08 5.61
C GLY A 149 -2.22 2.68 5.22
N GLY A 150 -1.51 1.99 4.32
CA GLY A 150 -1.85 0.67 3.82
C GLY A 150 -2.77 0.66 2.59
N ASN A 151 -3.16 1.83 2.08
CA ASN A 151 -3.98 1.93 0.86
C ASN A 151 -3.18 2.57 -0.29
N PRO A 152 -2.66 1.78 -1.24
CA PRO A 152 -1.87 2.30 -2.36
C PRO A 152 -2.68 3.17 -3.33
N ALA A 153 -4.02 3.12 -3.28
CA ALA A 153 -4.89 3.92 -4.12
C ALA A 153 -5.09 5.37 -3.63
N LEU A 154 -4.55 5.74 -2.47
CA LEU A 154 -4.52 7.13 -2.01
C LEU A 154 -3.49 7.94 -2.81
N THR A 155 -3.86 9.17 -3.22
CA THR A 155 -2.86 10.13 -3.73
C THR A 155 -2.07 10.75 -2.59
N ASP A 156 -0.91 11.32 -2.93
CA ASP A 156 -0.07 11.99 -1.96
C ASP A 156 -0.77 13.24 -1.39
N GLU A 157 -1.61 13.94 -2.19
CA GLU A 157 -2.43 15.03 -1.66
C GLU A 157 -3.45 14.54 -0.62
N GLN A 158 -4.09 13.40 -0.86
CA GLN A 158 -5.05 12.83 0.09
C GLN A 158 -4.38 12.45 1.41
N VAL A 159 -3.16 11.89 1.34
CA VAL A 159 -2.37 11.58 2.54
C VAL A 159 -2.00 12.86 3.29
N LYS A 160 -1.50 13.89 2.60
CA LYS A 160 -1.15 15.19 3.21
C LYS A 160 -2.35 15.84 3.90
N ALA A 161 -3.49 15.91 3.21
CA ALA A 161 -4.72 16.47 3.76
C ALA A 161 -5.21 15.69 5.01
N THR A 162 -5.01 14.38 5.03
CA THR A 162 -5.31 13.55 6.20
C THR A 162 -4.37 13.85 7.37
N VAL A 163 -3.06 13.99 7.12
CA VAL A 163 -2.08 14.36 8.16
C VAL A 163 -2.39 15.74 8.73
N ASP A 164 -2.75 16.72 7.89
CA ASP A 164 -3.13 18.05 8.33
C ASP A 164 -4.38 18.02 9.21
N TRP A 165 -5.38 17.25 8.79
CA TRP A 165 -6.59 17.06 9.59
C TRP A 165 -6.25 16.42 10.95
N MET A 166 -5.38 15.41 11.00
CA MET A 166 -4.96 14.79 12.25
C MET A 166 -4.24 15.79 13.17
N LEU A 167 -3.36 16.63 12.62
CA LEU A 167 -2.63 17.65 13.38
C LEU A 167 -3.56 18.77 13.90
N ALA A 168 -4.63 19.08 13.16
CA ALA A 168 -5.64 20.05 13.56
C ALA A 168 -6.62 19.49 14.61
N ASN A 169 -6.80 18.17 14.70
CA ASN A 169 -7.75 17.50 15.59
C ASN A 169 -7.08 16.79 16.78
N ILE A 170 -5.90 17.26 17.19
CA ILE A 170 -5.24 16.81 18.42
C ILE A 170 -6.05 17.27 19.63
N LYS A 171 -6.41 16.31 20.50
CA LYS A 171 -7.09 16.56 21.77
C LYS A 171 -6.11 16.78 22.92
#